data_AF-A0A7I8DF09-F1
#
_entry.id   AF-A0A7I8DF09-F1
#
_cell.length_a   1.000
_cell.length_b   1.000
_cell.length_c   1.000
_cell.angle_alpha   90.00
_cell.angle_beta   90.00
_cell.angle_gamma   90.00
#
_symmetry.space_group_name_H-M   'P 1'
#
loop_
_entity.id
_entity.type
_entity.pdbx_description
1 polymer ?
#
loop_
_entity_poly.entity_id
_entity_poly.type
_entity_poly.pdbx_seq_one_letter_code
_entity_poly.pdbx_strand_id
1 'polypeptide(L)'
;MYKALIVDDEKAVQIAVCKLGKWHTYHIDTPALASNGKEGLYAMRELRPNIVFIDMQMPVMNGIDFLKNAKKEFPDAMYIVISGYDDFSYAQNSIRLGAIDYILKPIMEEELNASIKKAVSLLNPNMDITADTEEQSISAGEVAAIIKDYIDKNYNQNLRLSYFSDKYYFSKEYLSKIFKGNYNIGIYEYVLEVRMKRAKELLLDGSLKIQWISDRLGYTDSNYFSKAFRTYYGMTPSQFRKDHEIYS
;
A
#
# COMPACT_ATOMS: atom_id res chain seq x y z
N MET A 1 -22.95 12.62 -14.17
CA MET A 1 -21.79 11.95 -13.56
C MET A 1 -22.30 10.98 -12.51
N TYR A 2 -21.64 9.83 -12.38
CA TYR A 2 -21.92 8.87 -11.33
C TYR A 2 -21.36 9.37 -9.99
N LYS A 3 -21.94 8.90 -8.90
CA LYS A 3 -21.49 9.25 -7.54
C LYS A 3 -20.88 8.03 -6.86
N ALA A 4 -19.75 8.23 -6.19
CA ALA A 4 -19.08 7.20 -5.40
C ALA A 4 -19.06 7.54 -3.90
N LEU A 5 -19.07 6.49 -3.06
CA LEU A 5 -18.88 6.58 -1.61
C LEU A 5 -17.81 5.58 -1.19
N ILE A 6 -16.87 6.01 -0.34
CA ILE A 6 -15.87 5.14 0.29
C ILE A 6 -16.16 5.08 1.79
N VAL A 7 -16.32 3.87 2.31
CA VAL A 7 -16.60 3.60 3.73
C VAL A 7 -15.46 2.77 4.31
N ASP A 8 -14.54 3.42 5.02
CA ASP A 8 -13.35 2.81 5.64
C ASP A 8 -12.92 3.66 6.84
N ASP A 9 -12.59 3.07 7.98
CA ASP A 9 -12.15 3.81 9.18
C ASP A 9 -10.68 4.24 9.11
N GLU A 10 -9.88 3.63 8.23
CA GLU A 10 -8.52 4.02 7.92
C GLU A 10 -8.50 5.17 6.89
N LYS A 11 -8.27 6.40 7.34
CA LYS A 11 -8.10 7.58 6.45
C LYS A 11 -7.05 7.37 5.35
N ALA A 12 -5.99 6.61 5.64
CA ALA A 12 -4.95 6.31 4.67
C ALA A 12 -5.49 5.50 3.47
N VAL A 13 -6.44 4.59 3.72
CA VAL A 13 -7.11 3.80 2.68
C VAL A 13 -8.07 4.67 1.88
N GLN A 14 -8.86 5.51 2.53
CA GLN A 14 -9.74 6.46 1.84
C GLN A 14 -8.95 7.34 0.86
N ILE A 15 -7.81 7.90 1.31
CA ILE A 15 -6.92 8.70 0.47
C ILE A 15 -6.37 7.86 -0.69
N ALA A 16 -5.95 6.62 -0.43
CA ALA A 16 -5.44 5.73 -1.46
C ALA A 16 -6.46 5.46 -2.56
N VAL A 17 -7.69 5.07 -2.20
CA VAL A 17 -8.77 4.84 -3.18
C VAL A 17 -9.05 6.12 -3.97
N CYS A 18 -9.20 7.27 -3.31
CA CYS A 18 -9.41 8.55 -3.97
C CYS A 18 -8.30 8.91 -4.97
N LYS A 19 -7.04 8.57 -4.68
CA LYS A 19 -5.89 8.93 -5.53
C LYS A 19 -5.62 7.96 -6.67
N LEU A 20 -5.83 6.67 -6.43
CA LEU A 20 -5.57 5.62 -7.42
C LEU A 20 -6.74 5.44 -8.39
N GLY A 21 -7.97 5.80 -8.00
CA GLY A 21 -9.13 5.72 -8.87
C GLY A 21 -9.13 6.78 -9.97
N LYS A 22 -9.31 6.36 -11.22
CA LYS A 22 -9.43 7.24 -12.40
C LYS A 22 -10.84 7.79 -12.55
N TRP A 23 -11.35 8.45 -11.52
CA TRP A 23 -12.77 8.82 -11.39
C TRP A 23 -13.31 9.61 -12.57
N HIS A 24 -12.57 10.63 -13.02
CA HIS A 24 -12.99 11.49 -14.14
C HIS A 24 -13.09 10.72 -15.46
N THR A 25 -12.15 9.80 -15.74
CA THR A 25 -12.18 8.91 -16.91
C THR A 25 -13.45 8.06 -16.94
N TYR A 26 -13.99 7.70 -15.77
CA TYR A 26 -15.22 6.92 -15.64
C TYR A 26 -16.48 7.79 -15.42
N HIS A 27 -16.38 9.11 -15.59
CA HIS A 27 -17.45 10.08 -15.33
C HIS A 27 -18.03 9.98 -13.91
N ILE A 28 -17.18 9.65 -12.93
CA ILE A 28 -17.52 9.57 -11.51
C ILE A 28 -17.02 10.86 -10.82
N ASP A 29 -17.88 11.49 -10.02
CA ASP A 29 -17.49 12.61 -9.16
C ASP A 29 -16.46 12.16 -8.12
N THR A 30 -15.69 13.10 -7.55
CA THR A 30 -14.78 12.77 -6.44
C THR A 30 -15.55 12.04 -5.32
N PRO A 31 -15.10 10.86 -4.86
CA PRO A 31 -15.86 10.06 -3.91
C PRO A 31 -16.12 10.81 -2.60
N ALA A 32 -17.33 10.65 -2.07
CA ALA A 32 -17.61 11.00 -0.68
C ALA A 32 -16.96 9.98 0.26
N LEU A 33 -16.68 10.38 1.50
CA LEU A 33 -16.00 9.57 2.51
C LEU A 33 -16.90 9.36 3.72
N ALA A 34 -16.81 8.18 4.33
CA ALA A 34 -17.41 7.85 5.61
C ALA A 34 -16.46 6.93 6.41
N SER A 35 -16.41 7.10 7.73
CA SER A 35 -15.45 6.38 8.60
C SER A 35 -16.03 5.18 9.33
N ASN A 36 -17.30 4.83 9.09
CA ASN A 36 -17.93 3.62 9.62
C ASN A 36 -19.24 3.31 8.86
N GLY A 37 -19.79 2.10 9.04
CA GLY A 37 -21.02 1.69 8.34
C GLY A 37 -22.25 2.56 8.64
N LYS A 38 -22.39 3.10 9.87
CA LYS A 38 -23.56 3.93 10.22
C LYS A 38 -23.52 5.27 9.47
N GLU A 39 -22.36 5.93 9.46
CA GLU A 39 -22.11 7.14 8.68
C GLU A 39 -22.28 6.86 7.18
N GLY A 40 -21.77 5.73 6.71
CA GLY A 40 -21.94 5.31 5.31
C GLY A 40 -23.41 5.20 4.91
N LEU A 41 -24.26 4.57 5.74
CA LEU A 41 -25.70 4.43 5.43
C LEU A 41 -26.41 5.79 5.41
N TYR A 42 -26.02 6.71 6.30
CA TYR A 42 -26.52 8.08 6.28
C TYR A 42 -26.10 8.79 4.98
N ALA A 43 -24.82 8.70 4.62
CA ALA A 43 -24.30 9.27 3.37
C ALA A 43 -24.99 8.67 2.14
N MET A 44 -25.32 7.38 2.13
CA MET A 44 -26.07 6.75 1.04
C MET A 44 -27.47 7.34 0.84
N ARG A 45 -28.17 7.65 1.94
CA ARG A 45 -29.52 8.25 1.89
C ARG A 45 -29.51 9.64 1.28
N GLU A 46 -28.51 10.44 1.60
CA GLU A 46 -28.33 11.80 1.11
C GLU A 46 -27.76 11.83 -0.33
N LEU A 47 -26.66 11.12 -0.56
CA LEU A 47 -25.89 11.19 -1.80
C LEU A 47 -26.51 10.35 -2.93
N ARG A 48 -27.16 9.23 -2.57
CA ARG A 48 -27.61 8.17 -3.49
C ARG A 48 -26.47 7.72 -4.44
N PRO A 49 -25.35 7.21 -3.92
CA PRO A 49 -24.20 6.83 -4.75
C PRO A 49 -24.53 5.63 -5.64
N ASN A 50 -23.93 5.62 -6.84
CA ASN A 50 -24.02 4.49 -7.77
C ASN A 50 -22.99 3.41 -7.44
N ILE A 51 -21.85 3.79 -6.86
CA ILE A 51 -20.75 2.89 -6.53
C ILE A 51 -20.36 3.10 -5.06
N VAL A 52 -20.19 2.02 -4.31
CA VAL A 52 -19.81 2.06 -2.90
C VAL A 52 -18.63 1.12 -2.67
N PHE A 53 -17.53 1.68 -2.16
CA PHE A 53 -16.38 0.93 -1.65
C PHE A 53 -16.52 0.76 -0.16
N ILE A 54 -16.32 -0.45 0.36
CA ILE A 54 -16.50 -0.73 1.78
C ILE A 54 -15.43 -1.64 2.38
N ASP A 55 -14.92 -1.23 3.54
CA ASP A 55 -14.12 -2.08 4.41
C ASP A 55 -14.97 -3.09 5.21
N MET A 56 -14.45 -4.31 5.38
CA MET A 56 -15.18 -5.36 6.10
C MET A 56 -15.15 -5.20 7.62
N GLN A 57 -14.10 -4.60 8.17
CA GLN A 57 -13.85 -4.49 9.60
C GLN A 57 -13.75 -3.05 10.06
N MET A 58 -14.91 -2.45 10.30
CA MET A 58 -15.01 -1.10 10.85
C MET A 58 -15.65 -1.11 12.23
N PRO A 59 -15.31 -0.14 13.10
CA PRO A 59 -16.02 0.06 14.37
C PRO A 59 -17.48 0.46 14.14
N VAL A 60 -18.30 0.32 15.18
CA VAL A 60 -19.74 0.66 15.22
C VAL A 60 -20.63 -0.24 14.35
N MET A 61 -20.32 -0.39 13.06
CA MET A 61 -21.01 -1.25 12.12
C MET A 61 -20.01 -1.81 11.11
N ASN A 62 -19.87 -3.14 11.07
CA ASN A 62 -18.98 -3.85 10.14
C ASN A 62 -19.53 -3.85 8.71
N GLY A 63 -18.68 -4.21 7.74
CA GLY A 63 -19.03 -4.20 6.32
C GLY A 63 -20.14 -5.19 5.94
N ILE A 64 -20.27 -6.32 6.64
CA ILE A 64 -21.34 -7.30 6.41
C ILE A 64 -22.71 -6.70 6.76
N ASP A 65 -22.81 -6.11 7.94
CA ASP A 65 -24.06 -5.51 8.42
C ASP A 65 -24.42 -4.28 7.60
N PHE A 66 -23.42 -3.47 7.21
CA PHE A 66 -23.63 -2.41 6.23
C PHE A 66 -24.21 -2.96 4.92
N LEU A 67 -23.56 -3.95 4.29
CA LEU A 67 -23.98 -4.47 2.98
C LEU A 67 -25.40 -5.03 3.03
N LYS A 68 -25.77 -5.75 4.08
CA LYS A 68 -27.14 -6.26 4.27
C LYS A 68 -28.18 -5.14 4.29
N ASN A 69 -27.92 -4.06 5.03
CA ASN A 69 -28.85 -2.94 5.13
C ASN A 69 -28.86 -2.10 3.85
N ALA A 70 -27.68 -1.79 3.31
CA ALA A 70 -27.51 -0.99 2.10
C ALA A 70 -28.16 -1.69 0.90
N LYS A 71 -27.93 -2.99 0.70
CA LYS A 71 -28.52 -3.72 -0.44
C LYS A 71 -30.04 -3.78 -0.39
N LYS A 72 -30.63 -3.79 0.81
CA LYS A 72 -32.09 -3.75 0.99
C LYS A 72 -32.69 -2.39 0.61
N GLU A 73 -31.99 -1.29 0.90
CA GLU A 73 -32.48 0.08 0.66
C GLU A 73 -32.04 0.64 -0.70
N PHE A 74 -30.90 0.19 -1.22
CA PHE A 74 -30.26 0.63 -2.46
C PHE A 74 -29.80 -0.61 -3.27
N PRO A 75 -30.73 -1.40 -3.83
CA PRO A 75 -30.39 -2.63 -4.55
C PRO A 75 -29.60 -2.38 -5.84
N ASP A 76 -29.77 -1.22 -6.46
CA ASP A 76 -29.16 -0.88 -7.75
C ASP A 76 -27.75 -0.30 -7.63
N ALA A 77 -27.29 0.01 -6.41
CA ALA A 77 -25.92 0.43 -6.18
C ALA A 77 -24.95 -0.73 -6.37
N MET A 78 -23.78 -0.42 -6.93
CA MET A 78 -22.68 -1.35 -7.11
C MET A 78 -21.77 -1.33 -5.88
N TYR A 79 -21.56 -2.49 -5.27
CA TYR A 79 -20.77 -2.60 -4.04
C TYR A 79 -19.45 -3.32 -4.33
N ILE A 80 -18.34 -2.69 -3.96
CA ILE A 80 -16.99 -3.24 -4.06
C ILE A 80 -16.42 -3.33 -2.65
N VAL A 81 -16.00 -4.51 -2.24
CA VAL A 81 -15.39 -4.72 -0.93
C VAL A 81 -13.88 -4.49 -1.00
N ILE A 82 -13.31 -3.84 0.01
CA ILE A 82 -11.87 -3.68 0.20
C ILE A 82 -11.51 -4.31 1.55
N SER A 83 -10.53 -5.21 1.62
CA SER A 83 -10.22 -5.89 2.88
C SER A 83 -8.73 -6.19 3.03
N GLY A 84 -8.20 -6.03 4.24
CA GLY A 84 -6.82 -6.43 4.57
C GLY A 84 -6.62 -7.92 4.84
N TYR A 85 -7.70 -8.70 4.83
CA TYR A 85 -7.65 -10.14 5.07
C TYR A 85 -7.94 -10.90 3.79
N ASP A 86 -7.04 -11.81 3.44
CA ASP A 86 -7.27 -12.87 2.45
C ASP A 86 -8.11 -14.00 3.09
N ASP A 87 -9.28 -13.63 3.62
CA ASP A 87 -10.22 -14.57 4.20
C ASP A 87 -11.30 -14.91 3.18
N PHE A 88 -11.26 -16.16 2.71
CA PHE A 88 -12.23 -16.72 1.78
C PHE A 88 -13.68 -16.56 2.27
N SER A 89 -13.93 -16.59 3.58
CA SER A 89 -15.25 -16.39 4.18
C SER A 89 -15.77 -14.98 3.93
N TYR A 90 -14.94 -13.95 4.08
CA TYR A 90 -15.35 -12.56 3.81
C TYR A 90 -15.63 -12.36 2.32
N ALA A 91 -14.75 -12.85 1.45
CA ALA A 91 -14.96 -12.79 0.02
C ALA A 91 -16.27 -13.49 -0.39
N GLN A 92 -16.47 -14.74 0.05
CA GLN A 92 -17.68 -15.51 -0.26
C GLN A 92 -18.96 -14.84 0.26
N ASN A 93 -18.95 -14.33 1.50
CA ASN A 93 -20.11 -13.64 2.07
C ASN A 93 -20.44 -12.34 1.34
N SER A 94 -19.43 -11.55 0.94
CA SER A 94 -19.64 -10.31 0.18
C SER A 94 -20.34 -10.57 -1.16
N ILE A 95 -19.89 -11.59 -1.89
CA ILE A 95 -20.49 -11.99 -3.18
C ILE A 95 -21.94 -12.43 -2.98
N ARG A 96 -22.21 -13.22 -1.93
CA ARG A 96 -23.59 -13.64 -1.58
C ARG A 96 -24.51 -12.46 -1.27
N LEU A 97 -23.96 -11.37 -0.74
CA LEU A 97 -24.69 -10.13 -0.44
C LEU A 97 -24.79 -9.19 -1.66
N GLY A 98 -24.30 -9.61 -2.83
CA GLY A 98 -24.39 -8.86 -4.06
C GLY A 98 -23.30 -7.81 -4.25
N ALA A 99 -22.16 -7.95 -3.55
CA ALA A 99 -20.95 -7.26 -3.95
C ALA A 99 -20.50 -7.76 -5.33
N ILE A 100 -20.13 -6.82 -6.19
CA ILE A 100 -19.72 -7.12 -7.56
C ILE A 100 -18.23 -7.45 -7.64
N ASP A 101 -17.44 -7.07 -6.63
CA ASP A 101 -16.00 -7.33 -6.59
C ASP A 101 -15.44 -7.25 -5.16
N TYR A 102 -14.24 -7.77 -5.00
CA TYR A 102 -13.49 -7.82 -3.75
C TYR A 102 -12.01 -7.51 -4.03
N ILE A 103 -11.46 -6.49 -3.38
CA ILE A 103 -10.08 -6.01 -3.52
C ILE A 103 -9.32 -6.25 -2.21
N LEU A 104 -8.11 -6.76 -2.30
CA LEU A 104 -7.22 -6.96 -1.14
C LEU A 104 -6.40 -5.69 -0.86
N LYS A 105 -6.17 -5.37 0.42
CA LYS A 105 -5.18 -4.36 0.83
C LYS A 105 -3.78 -5.01 0.79
N PRO A 106 -2.72 -4.32 0.32
CA PRO A 106 -2.69 -2.94 -0.15
C PRO A 106 -3.39 -2.77 -1.50
N ILE A 107 -4.23 -1.74 -1.64
CA ILE A 107 -4.98 -1.48 -2.87
C ILE A 107 -4.01 -1.18 -4.01
N MET A 108 -4.12 -1.98 -5.07
CA MET A 108 -3.38 -1.81 -6.30
C MET A 108 -4.22 -1.00 -7.30
N GLU A 109 -3.58 -0.08 -8.03
CA GLU A 109 -4.26 0.80 -8.99
C GLU A 109 -5.00 0.00 -10.07
N GLU A 110 -4.34 -1.01 -10.63
CA GLU A 110 -4.91 -1.84 -11.70
C GLU A 110 -6.17 -2.57 -11.24
N GLU A 111 -6.13 -3.20 -10.05
CA GLU A 111 -7.27 -3.89 -9.46
C GLU A 111 -8.42 -2.92 -9.17
N LEU A 112 -8.12 -1.77 -8.56
CA LEU A 112 -9.13 -0.75 -8.25
C LEU A 112 -9.84 -0.26 -9.51
N ASN A 113 -9.08 0.11 -10.55
CA ASN A 113 -9.65 0.63 -11.79
C ASN A 113 -10.35 -0.46 -12.61
N ALA A 114 -9.90 -1.72 -12.54
CA ALA A 114 -10.64 -2.84 -13.11
C ALA A 114 -12.01 -3.02 -12.43
N SER A 115 -12.08 -2.94 -11.10
CA SER A 115 -13.34 -3.00 -10.36
C SER A 115 -14.25 -1.79 -10.65
N ILE A 116 -13.69 -0.58 -10.77
CA ILE A 116 -14.45 0.62 -11.19
C ILE A 116 -15.02 0.41 -12.59
N LYS A 117 -14.19 -0.01 -13.55
CA LYS A 117 -14.61 -0.29 -14.93
C LYS A 117 -15.75 -1.32 -14.95
N LYS A 118 -15.63 -2.40 -14.20
CA LYS A 118 -16.66 -3.43 -14.04
C LYS A 118 -17.97 -2.84 -13.50
N ALA A 119 -17.89 -2.01 -12.45
CA ALA A 119 -19.06 -1.33 -11.88
C ALA A 119 -19.76 -0.42 -12.90
N VAL A 120 -19.00 0.36 -13.65
CA VAL A 120 -19.51 1.28 -14.67
C VAL A 120 -20.15 0.52 -15.82
N SER A 121 -19.54 -0.57 -16.29
CA SER A 121 -20.13 -1.43 -17.32
C SER A 121 -21.43 -2.10 -16.88
N LEU A 122 -21.59 -2.39 -15.59
CA LEU A 122 -22.88 -2.87 -15.04
C LEU A 122 -23.93 -1.76 -14.93
N LEU A 123 -23.51 -0.53 -14.64
CA LEU A 123 -24.40 0.64 -14.60
C LEU A 123 -24.82 1.11 -16.00
N ASN A 124 -23.94 0.97 -16.99
CA ASN A 124 -24.20 1.31 -18.39
C ASN A 124 -23.41 0.40 -19.35
N PRO A 125 -24.03 -0.70 -19.84
CA PRO A 125 -23.38 -1.67 -20.72
C PRO A 125 -22.94 -1.12 -22.08
N ASN A 126 -23.54 -0.01 -22.52
CA ASN A 126 -23.23 0.62 -23.81
C ASN A 126 -22.14 1.69 -23.70
N MET A 127 -21.56 1.88 -22.51
CA MET A 127 -20.48 2.83 -22.32
C MET A 127 -19.19 2.27 -22.90
N ASP A 128 -18.73 2.87 -23.99
CA ASP A 128 -17.48 2.51 -24.65
C ASP A 128 -16.31 3.15 -23.89
N ILE A 129 -15.79 2.43 -22.88
CA ILE A 129 -14.68 2.89 -22.02
C ILE A 129 -13.32 2.67 -22.73
N THR A 130 -13.28 2.79 -24.06
CA THR A 130 -12.11 2.53 -24.90
C THR A 130 -11.32 3.80 -25.24
N ALA A 131 -11.82 4.99 -24.88
CA ALA A 131 -11.19 6.26 -25.22
C ALA A 131 -10.61 6.98 -23.99
N ASP A 132 -9.28 7.00 -23.94
CA ASP A 132 -8.40 8.11 -23.53
C ASP A 132 -8.88 9.07 -22.42
N THR A 133 -8.31 8.86 -21.23
CA THR A 133 -7.42 9.87 -20.62
C THR A 133 -6.39 9.14 -19.78
N GLU A 134 -5.15 9.08 -20.28
CA GLU A 134 -3.96 8.83 -19.47
C GLU A 134 -3.78 10.01 -18.49
N GLU A 135 -4.62 10.10 -17.46
CA GLU A 135 -4.13 10.72 -16.23
C GLU A 135 -3.00 9.82 -15.73
N GLN A 136 -1.77 10.34 -15.77
CA GLN A 136 -0.60 9.73 -15.15
C GLN A 136 -0.77 9.73 -13.62
N SER A 137 -1.66 8.89 -13.10
CA SER A 137 -1.64 8.47 -11.70
C SER A 137 -0.44 7.55 -11.51
N ILE A 138 0.42 7.88 -10.54
CA ILE A 138 1.51 6.99 -10.13
C ILE A 138 0.88 5.84 -9.33
N SER A 139 1.10 4.61 -9.78
CA SER A 139 0.57 3.41 -9.16
C SER A 139 1.26 3.11 -7.83
N ALA A 140 0.56 2.39 -6.96
CA ALA A 140 1.14 1.92 -5.70
C ALA A 140 2.45 1.12 -5.91
N GLY A 141 2.51 0.29 -6.95
CA GLY A 141 3.72 -0.44 -7.33
C GLY A 141 4.87 0.49 -7.76
N GLU A 142 4.57 1.53 -8.54
CA GLU A 142 5.56 2.55 -8.90
C GLU A 142 6.04 3.33 -7.68
N VAL A 143 5.16 3.66 -6.72
CA VAL A 143 5.58 4.28 -5.45
C VAL A 143 6.53 3.37 -4.69
N ALA A 144 6.24 2.07 -4.59
CA ALA A 144 7.14 1.11 -3.95
C ALA A 144 8.49 1.04 -4.66
N ALA A 145 8.50 1.00 -6.00
CA ALA A 145 9.72 1.01 -6.81
C ALA A 145 10.53 2.29 -6.60
N ILE A 146 9.89 3.45 -6.51
CA ILE A 146 10.54 4.73 -6.22
C ILE A 146 11.15 4.73 -4.82
N ILE A 147 10.44 4.22 -3.81
CA ILE A 147 10.96 4.08 -2.45
C ILE A 147 12.19 3.17 -2.46
N LYS A 148 12.12 2.03 -3.17
CA LYS A 148 13.23 1.08 -3.29
C LYS A 148 14.45 1.73 -3.94
N ASP A 149 14.28 2.37 -5.10
CA ASP A 149 15.37 3.06 -5.82
C ASP A 149 16.01 4.17 -4.97
N TYR A 150 15.19 4.91 -4.22
CA TYR A 150 15.71 5.90 -3.29
C TYR A 150 16.54 5.28 -2.18
N ILE A 151 16.10 4.16 -1.59
CA ILE A 151 16.87 3.42 -0.57
C ILE A 151 18.19 2.92 -1.17
N ASP A 152 18.16 2.32 -2.35
CA ASP A 152 19.36 1.80 -3.02
C ASP A 152 20.42 2.89 -3.26
N LYS A 153 20.00 4.14 -3.49
CA LYS A 153 20.88 5.29 -3.71
C LYS A 153 21.27 6.04 -2.42
N ASN A 154 20.46 5.96 -1.36
CA ASN A 154 20.59 6.80 -0.16
C ASN A 154 20.57 5.99 1.15
N TYR A 155 20.89 4.69 1.12
CA TYR A 155 20.89 3.82 2.30
C TYR A 155 21.81 4.31 3.43
N ASN A 156 22.82 5.13 3.11
CA ASN A 156 23.78 5.69 4.05
C ASN A 156 23.23 6.85 4.90
N GLN A 157 21.98 7.27 4.67
CA GLN A 157 21.33 8.33 5.42
C GLN A 157 20.14 7.78 6.22
N ASN A 158 19.65 8.58 7.18
CA ASN A 158 18.40 8.28 7.86
C ASN A 158 17.23 8.44 6.89
N LEU A 159 16.53 7.33 6.64
CA LEU A 159 15.35 7.33 5.78
C LEU A 159 14.22 8.14 6.41
N ARG A 160 13.78 9.20 5.73
CA ARG A 160 12.62 10.00 6.14
C ARG A 160 11.43 9.67 5.26
N LEU A 161 10.57 8.77 5.72
CA LEU A 161 9.32 8.43 5.02
C LEU A 161 8.41 9.63 4.76
N SER A 162 8.52 10.69 5.58
CA SER A 162 7.79 11.94 5.36
C SER A 162 8.05 12.55 3.99
N TYR A 163 9.25 12.41 3.43
CA TYR A 163 9.55 12.90 2.09
C TYR A 163 8.62 12.29 1.03
N PHE A 164 8.35 10.99 1.12
CA PHE A 164 7.42 10.31 0.22
C PHE A 164 5.97 10.63 0.54
N SER A 165 5.65 10.78 1.83
CA SER A 165 4.31 11.21 2.24
C SER A 165 3.97 12.59 1.72
N ASP A 166 4.89 13.54 1.77
CA ASP A 166 4.68 14.91 1.29
C ASP A 166 4.61 14.95 -0.24
N LYS A 167 5.44 14.13 -0.91
CA LYS A 167 5.54 14.10 -2.37
C LYS A 167 4.38 13.36 -3.05
N TYR A 168 3.92 12.26 -2.45
CA TYR A 168 2.88 11.38 -3.02
C TYR A 168 1.56 11.45 -2.26
N TYR A 169 1.47 12.29 -1.21
CA TYR A 169 0.29 12.49 -0.36
C TYR A 169 -0.24 11.22 0.29
N PHE A 170 0.62 10.21 0.44
CA PHE A 170 0.31 8.94 1.12
C PHE A 170 0.79 8.95 2.56
N SER A 171 0.01 8.37 3.47
CA SER A 171 0.46 8.23 4.85
C SER A 171 1.65 7.27 4.94
N LYS A 172 2.48 7.42 5.98
CA LYS A 172 3.64 6.54 6.21
C LYS A 172 3.23 5.08 6.39
N GLU A 173 2.06 4.86 6.97
CA GLU A 173 1.46 3.55 7.22
C GLU A 173 1.10 2.89 5.88
N TYR A 174 0.47 3.63 4.97
CA TYR A 174 0.14 3.11 3.64
C TYR A 174 1.39 2.82 2.81
N LEU A 175 2.37 3.73 2.80
CA LEU A 175 3.66 3.50 2.12
C LEU A 175 4.38 2.24 2.65
N SER A 176 4.33 2.01 3.96
CA SER A 176 4.90 0.81 4.59
C SER A 176 4.15 -0.46 4.18
N LYS A 177 2.80 -0.40 4.12
CA LYS A 177 1.96 -1.52 3.65
C LYS A 177 2.24 -1.84 2.18
N ILE A 178 2.28 -0.85 1.30
CA ILE A 178 2.59 -1.04 -0.13
C ILE A 178 3.98 -1.68 -0.29
N PHE A 179 5.02 -1.11 0.34
CA PHE A 179 6.38 -1.61 0.16
C PHE A 179 6.50 -3.07 0.61
N LYS A 180 5.89 -3.40 1.77
CA LYS A 180 5.86 -4.78 2.27
C LYS A 180 5.07 -5.72 1.35
N GLY A 181 3.95 -5.27 0.78
CA GLY A 181 3.17 -6.05 -0.18
C GLY A 181 3.92 -6.33 -1.49
N ASN A 182 4.76 -5.39 -1.95
CA ASN A 182 5.51 -5.53 -3.21
C ASN A 182 6.83 -6.31 -3.06
N TYR A 183 7.50 -6.21 -1.90
CA TYR A 183 8.84 -6.79 -1.70
C TYR A 183 8.91 -7.87 -0.61
N ASN A 184 7.78 -8.20 0.04
CA ASN A 184 7.67 -9.17 1.14
C ASN A 184 8.52 -8.88 2.39
N ILE A 185 9.06 -7.68 2.51
CA ILE A 185 9.87 -7.23 3.65
C ILE A 185 9.54 -5.78 4.00
N GLY A 186 9.73 -5.41 5.26
CA GLY A 186 9.53 -4.02 5.70
C GLY A 186 10.57 -3.08 5.10
N ILE A 187 10.22 -1.79 4.99
CA ILE A 187 11.13 -0.74 4.49
C ILE A 187 12.45 -0.71 5.28
N TYR A 188 12.37 -0.73 6.61
CA TYR A 188 13.57 -0.67 7.47
C TYR A 188 14.39 -1.97 7.42
N GLU A 189 13.73 -3.12 7.22
CA GLU A 189 14.39 -4.40 7.00
C GLU A 189 15.16 -4.37 5.68
N TYR A 190 14.57 -3.79 4.63
CA TYR A 190 15.25 -3.63 3.34
C TYR A 190 16.45 -2.67 3.43
N VAL A 191 16.32 -1.54 4.14
CA VAL A 191 17.46 -0.64 4.40
C VAL A 191 18.59 -1.39 5.10
N LEU A 192 18.25 -2.22 6.11
CA LEU A 192 19.23 -3.05 6.80
C LEU A 192 19.91 -4.03 5.84
N GLU A 193 19.13 -4.74 5.02
CA GLU A 193 19.66 -5.69 4.03
C GLU A 193 20.62 -5.04 3.03
N VAL A 194 20.26 -3.88 2.48
CA VAL A 194 21.14 -3.12 1.57
C VAL A 194 22.44 -2.73 2.28
N ARG A 195 22.36 -2.21 3.51
CA ARG A 195 23.54 -1.86 4.32
C ARG A 195 24.42 -3.07 4.59
N MET A 196 23.84 -4.23 4.92
CA MET A 196 24.58 -5.45 5.23
C MET A 196 25.29 -6.02 4.00
N LYS A 197 24.63 -6.04 2.84
CA LYS A 197 25.26 -6.44 1.57
C LYS A 197 26.45 -5.54 1.22
N ARG A 198 26.29 -4.22 1.34
CA ARG A 198 27.38 -3.25 1.15
C ARG A 198 28.50 -3.38 2.18
N ALA A 199 28.15 -3.67 3.43
CA ALA A 199 29.14 -3.95 4.47
C ALA A 199 30.00 -5.15 4.10
N LYS A 200 29.38 -6.24 3.62
CA LYS A 200 30.08 -7.45 3.18
C LYS A 200 31.08 -7.14 2.06
N GLU A 201 30.67 -6.38 1.05
CA GLU A 201 31.55 -5.94 -0.06
C GLU A 201 32.75 -5.12 0.45
N LEU A 202 32.51 -4.15 1.34
CA LEU A 202 33.56 -3.29 1.88
C LEU A 202 34.50 -4.01 2.86
N LEU A 203 34.03 -5.05 3.55
CA LEU A 203 34.84 -5.80 4.50
C LEU A 203 35.89 -6.69 3.84
N LEU A 204 35.72 -7.02 2.55
CA LEU A 204 36.72 -7.75 1.76
C LEU A 204 37.98 -6.92 1.52
N ASP A 205 37.88 -5.60 1.56
CA ASP A 205 39.05 -4.72 1.53
C ASP A 205 39.60 -4.56 2.96
N GLY A 206 40.66 -5.31 3.25
CA GLY A 206 41.36 -5.29 4.54
C GLY A 206 41.98 -3.93 4.89
N SER A 207 42.19 -3.04 3.90
CA SER A 207 42.75 -1.71 4.15
C SER A 207 41.75 -0.75 4.80
N LEU A 208 40.44 -1.00 4.65
CA LEU A 208 39.39 -0.15 5.18
C LEU A 208 39.21 -0.37 6.68
N LYS A 209 39.19 0.71 7.47
CA LYS A 209 38.89 0.63 8.91
C LYS A 209 37.41 0.30 9.11
N ILE A 210 37.10 -0.60 10.05
CA ILE A 210 35.72 -0.98 10.39
C ILE A 210 34.87 0.24 10.79
N GLN A 211 35.46 1.19 11.54
CA GLN A 211 34.80 2.45 11.88
C GLN A 211 34.39 3.25 10.63
N TRP A 212 35.29 3.36 9.64
CA TRP A 212 34.99 4.07 8.39
C TRP A 212 33.87 3.36 7.61
N ILE A 213 33.85 2.03 7.59
CA ILE A 213 32.78 1.24 6.97
C ILE A 213 31.45 1.53 7.68
N SER A 214 31.42 1.51 9.01
CA SER A 214 30.25 1.87 9.81
C SER A 214 29.71 3.25 9.44
N ASP A 215 30.57 4.27 9.42
CA ASP A 215 30.20 5.65 9.09
C ASP A 215 29.67 5.75 7.65
N ARG A 216 30.33 5.07 6.70
CA ARG A 216 29.94 5.04 5.28
C ARG A 216 28.57 4.41 5.04
N LEU A 217 28.17 3.46 5.89
CA LEU A 217 26.87 2.79 5.84
C LEU A 217 25.76 3.56 6.56
N GLY A 218 26.08 4.70 7.18
CA GLY A 218 25.10 5.53 7.89
C GLY A 218 24.87 5.15 9.34
N TYR A 219 25.80 4.42 9.97
CA TYR A 219 25.78 4.14 11.40
C TYR A 219 26.63 5.16 12.15
N THR A 220 26.04 5.84 13.13
CA THR A 220 26.78 6.76 14.02
C THR A 220 27.57 6.03 15.11
N ASP A 221 27.24 4.76 15.37
CA ASP A 221 27.89 3.91 16.38
C ASP A 221 28.33 2.58 15.76
N SER A 222 29.65 2.35 15.75
CA SER A 222 30.26 1.13 15.23
C SER A 222 29.90 -0.12 16.06
N ASN A 223 29.54 0.02 17.33
CA ASN A 223 29.04 -1.10 18.13
C ASN A 223 27.66 -1.54 17.66
N TYR A 224 26.80 -0.57 17.33
CA TYR A 224 25.48 -0.86 16.77
C TYR A 224 25.60 -1.53 15.40
N PHE A 225 26.48 -1.02 14.52
CA PHE A 225 26.82 -1.68 13.26
C PHE A 225 27.29 -3.12 13.47
N SER A 226 28.24 -3.33 14.38
CA SER A 226 28.79 -4.67 14.64
C SER A 226 27.75 -5.65 15.18
N LYS A 227 26.82 -5.17 16.01
CA LYS A 227 25.69 -5.96 16.50
C LYS A 227 24.72 -6.30 15.37
N ALA A 228 24.36 -5.32 14.53
CA ALA A 228 23.48 -5.52 13.38
C ALA A 228 24.08 -6.53 12.39
N PHE A 229 25.37 -6.40 12.07
CA PHE A 229 26.09 -7.32 11.19
C PHE A 229 26.13 -8.74 11.76
N ARG A 230 26.37 -8.88 13.07
CA ARG A 230 26.31 -10.17 13.74
C ARG A 230 24.92 -10.79 13.74
N THR A 231 23.88 -10.01 13.98
CA THR A 231 22.50 -10.50 13.89
C THR A 231 22.17 -10.97 12.47
N TYR A 232 22.69 -10.29 11.45
CA TYR A 232 22.37 -10.60 10.05
C TYR A 232 23.18 -11.77 9.47
N TYR A 233 24.50 -11.83 9.73
CA TYR A 233 25.41 -12.85 9.16
C TYR A 233 25.89 -13.90 10.16
N GLY A 234 25.49 -13.82 11.43
CA GLY A 234 25.90 -14.76 12.48
C GLY A 234 27.30 -14.52 13.06
N MET A 235 28.07 -13.58 12.51
CA MET A 235 29.44 -13.28 12.92
C MET A 235 29.72 -11.78 12.93
N THR A 236 30.74 -11.33 13.65
CA THR A 236 31.13 -9.91 13.69
C THR A 236 31.87 -9.47 12.42
N PRO A 237 31.90 -8.16 12.09
CA PRO A 237 32.66 -7.65 10.95
C PRO A 237 34.14 -8.04 10.98
N SER A 238 34.77 -8.02 12.16
CA SER A 238 36.18 -8.41 12.34
C SER A 238 36.41 -9.89 12.10
N GLN A 239 35.48 -10.76 12.55
CA GLN A 239 35.55 -12.19 12.27
C GLN A 239 35.39 -12.47 10.78
N PHE A 240 34.39 -11.85 10.14
CA PHE A 240 34.14 -11.98 8.71
C PHE A 240 35.39 -11.63 7.88
N ARG A 241 36.04 -10.51 8.21
CA ARG A 241 37.29 -10.09 7.56
C ARG A 241 38.40 -11.12 7.73
N LYS A 242 38.65 -11.56 8.96
CA LYS A 242 39.71 -12.53 9.26
C LYS A 242 39.50 -13.84 8.49
N ASP A 243 38.26 -14.30 8.37
CA ASP A 243 37.93 -15.52 7.64
C ASP A 243 38.22 -15.38 6.13
N HIS A 244 38.08 -14.18 5.55
CA HIS A 244 38.27 -13.95 4.11
C HIS A 244 39.68 -13.47 3.73
N GLU A 245 40.45 -12.93 4.67
CA GLU A 245 41.89 -12.67 4.51
C GLU A 245 42.69 -13.98 4.41
N ILE A 246 42.17 -15.09 4.93
CA ILE A 246 42.84 -16.41 4.89
C ILE A 246 42.74 -17.09 3.51
N TYR A 247 41.80 -16.66 2.66
CA TYR A 247 41.55 -17.25 1.33
C TYR A 247 41.85 -16.32 0.15
N SER A 248 42.41 -15.13 0.42
CA SER A 248 42.82 -14.13 -0.59
C SER A 248 44.34 -14.14 -0.75
#